data_AF-U1Q9T9-F1
#
_entry.id   AF-U1Q9T9-F1
#
_cell.length_a   1.000
_cell.length_b   1.000
_cell.length_c   1.000
_cell.angle_alpha   90.00
_cell.angle_beta   90.00
_cell.angle_gamma   90.00
#
_symmetry.space_group_name_H-M   'P 1'
#
loop_
_entity.id
_entity.type
_entity.pdbx_description
1 polymer ?
#
loop_
_entity_poly.entity_id
_entity_poly.type
_entity_poly.pdbx_seq_one_letter_code
_entity_poly.pdbx_strand_id
1 'polypeptide(L)'
;MPAEGEEVLESVAMGAAADDSLRILTALAQGGETIRPLRVVVVADVADSRVEPVPGDDLLPTARRLVRPVGWDAVASIHVDDDEALEDLLAAIGGDEQAFERVADEDLMWYDVEEREDLIAYFG
;
A
#
# COMPACT_ATOMS: atom_id res chain seq x y z
N MET A 1 -4.47 -13.41 -19.95
CA MET A 1 -5.55 -12.73 -19.20
C MET A 1 -5.79 -13.57 -17.96
N PRO A 2 -5.65 -12.99 -16.77
CA PRO A 2 -6.08 -13.64 -15.54
C PRO A 2 -7.57 -14.03 -15.64
N ALA A 3 -8.01 -14.95 -14.79
CA ALA A 3 -9.45 -15.15 -14.66
C ALA A 3 -10.08 -13.88 -14.07
N GLU A 4 -11.32 -13.52 -14.42
CA GLU A 4 -12.00 -12.32 -13.88
C GLU A 4 -12.00 -12.28 -12.34
N GLY A 5 -11.98 -13.44 -11.68
CA GLY A 5 -11.86 -13.53 -10.23
C GLY A 5 -10.47 -13.19 -9.68
N GLU A 6 -9.40 -13.39 -10.44
CA GLU A 6 -8.03 -13.05 -10.05
C GLU A 6 -7.82 -11.53 -10.07
N GLU A 7 -8.27 -10.84 -11.13
CA GLU A 7 -8.18 -9.37 -11.22
C GLU A 7 -8.93 -8.69 -10.06
N VAL A 8 -10.11 -9.20 -9.69
CA VAL A 8 -10.87 -8.68 -8.53
C VAL A 8 -10.10 -8.88 -7.23
N LEU A 9 -9.45 -10.04 -7.04
CA LEU A 9 -8.65 -10.29 -5.84
C LEU A 9 -7.40 -9.40 -5.79
N GLU A 10 -6.78 -9.12 -6.94
CA GLU A 10 -5.65 -8.18 -7.02
C GLU A 10 -6.08 -6.76 -6.63
N SER A 11 -7.23 -6.27 -7.13
CA SER A 11 -7.77 -4.97 -6.71
C SER A 11 -8.08 -4.92 -5.22
N VAL A 12 -8.69 -5.98 -4.66
CA VAL A 12 -8.95 -6.06 -3.21
C VAL A 12 -7.66 -6.07 -2.41
N ALA A 13 -6.61 -6.77 -2.87
CA ALA A 13 -5.31 -6.77 -2.22
C ALA A 13 -4.64 -5.39 -2.27
N MET A 14 -4.70 -4.70 -3.40
CA MET A 14 -4.15 -3.36 -3.57
C MET A 14 -4.81 -2.34 -2.64
N GLY A 15 -6.14 -2.27 -2.64
CA GLY A 15 -6.87 -1.36 -1.75
C GLY A 15 -6.60 -1.63 -0.27
N ALA A 16 -6.59 -2.90 0.13
CA ALA A 16 -6.25 -3.29 1.50
C ALA A 16 -4.82 -2.87 1.90
N ALA A 17 -3.85 -3.02 1.00
CA ALA A 17 -2.47 -2.61 1.25
C ALA A 17 -2.34 -1.08 1.35
N ALA A 18 -3.06 -0.32 0.52
CA ALA A 18 -3.08 1.14 0.58
C ALA A 18 -3.69 1.64 1.90
N ASP A 19 -4.83 1.07 2.31
CA ASP A 19 -5.46 1.34 3.59
C ASP A 19 -4.55 1.04 4.78
N ASP A 20 -3.91 -0.13 4.78
CA ASP A 20 -2.99 -0.55 5.85
C ASP A 20 -1.77 0.37 5.91
N SER A 21 -1.28 0.85 4.76
CA SER A 21 -0.22 1.86 4.70
C SER A 21 -0.64 3.15 5.42
N LEU A 22 -1.86 3.63 5.20
CA LEU A 22 -2.37 4.82 5.90
C LEU A 22 -2.50 4.58 7.41
N ARG A 23 -3.01 3.41 7.82
CA ARG A 23 -3.11 3.03 9.25
C ARG A 23 -1.73 2.99 9.91
N ILE A 24 -0.71 2.49 9.21
CA ILE A 24 0.69 2.49 9.68
C ILE A 24 1.19 3.92 9.87
N LEU A 25 1.00 4.81 8.90
CA LEU A 25 1.40 6.22 8.99
C LEU A 25 0.72 6.90 10.19
N THR A 26 -0.59 6.72 10.35
CA THR A 26 -1.35 7.24 11.48
C THR A 26 -0.79 6.75 12.81
N ALA A 27 -0.52 5.45 12.94
CA ALA A 27 0.03 4.87 14.17
C ALA A 27 1.44 5.42 14.49
N LEU A 28 2.30 5.57 13.48
CA LEU A 28 3.64 6.15 13.64
C LEU A 28 3.56 7.62 14.10
N ALA A 29 2.71 8.43 13.47
CA ALA A 29 2.49 9.82 13.84
C ALA A 29 1.96 9.96 15.28
N GLN A 30 0.99 9.13 15.68
CA GLN A 30 0.48 9.08 17.05
C GLN A 30 1.53 8.61 18.07
N GLY A 31 2.48 7.78 17.62
CA GLY A 31 3.65 7.36 18.39
C GLY A 31 4.71 8.46 18.56
N GLY A 32 4.55 9.61 17.91
CA GLY A 32 5.48 10.75 17.96
C GLY A 32 6.64 10.66 16.96
N GLU A 33 6.60 9.71 16.02
CA GLU A 33 7.57 9.64 14.95
C GLU A 33 7.37 10.77 13.94
N THR A 34 8.47 11.28 13.39
CA THR A 34 8.39 12.22 12.27
C THR A 34 8.16 11.42 10.99
N ILE A 35 6.98 11.56 10.41
CA ILE A 35 6.60 10.86 9.17
C ILE A 35 6.51 11.85 8.00
N ARG A 36 6.67 11.32 6.79
CA ARG A 36 6.14 11.96 5.59
C ARG A 36 4.75 11.37 5.33
N PRO A 37 3.70 12.19 5.14
CA PRO A 37 2.35 11.72 4.82
C PRO A 37 2.29 11.26 3.35
N LEU A 38 2.81 10.07 3.08
CA LEU A 38 2.86 9.46 1.75
C LEU A 38 2.71 7.94 1.90
N ARG A 39 1.64 7.38 1.35
CA ARG A 39 1.48 5.93 1.20
C ARG A 39 2.43 5.45 0.12
N VAL A 40 3.08 4.32 0.38
CA VAL A 40 3.94 3.65 -0.59
C VAL A 40 3.57 2.17 -0.57
N VAL A 41 2.97 1.69 -1.65
CA VAL A 41 2.64 0.28 -1.84
C VAL A 41 3.57 -0.31 -2.89
N VAL A 42 4.22 -1.42 -2.56
CA VAL A 42 5.16 -2.11 -3.46
C VAL A 42 4.56 -3.45 -3.88
N VAL A 43 4.39 -3.62 -5.20
CA VAL A 43 3.83 -4.85 -5.77
C VAL A 43 4.98 -5.75 -6.21
N ALA A 44 4.95 -7.02 -5.80
CA ALA A 44 6.00 -7.98 -6.14
C ALA A 44 5.42 -9.35 -6.50
N ASP A 45 6.02 -9.98 -7.50
CA ASP A 45 5.68 -11.32 -7.96
C ASP A 45 6.39 -12.35 -7.09
N VAL A 46 5.62 -13.10 -6.32
CA VAL A 46 6.15 -14.14 -5.41
C VAL A 46 5.50 -15.48 -5.70
N ALA A 47 6.30 -16.55 -5.65
CA ALA A 47 5.76 -17.90 -5.75
C ALA A 47 4.86 -18.22 -4.54
N ASP A 48 3.75 -18.94 -4.75
CA ASP A 48 2.80 -19.33 -3.68
C ASP A 48 3.48 -19.95 -2.45
N SER A 49 4.54 -20.73 -2.65
CA SER A 49 5.35 -21.31 -1.56
C SER A 49 6.03 -20.30 -0.62
N ARG A 50 6.00 -19.00 -0.96
CA ARG A 50 6.55 -17.89 -0.17
C ARG A 50 5.49 -17.12 0.60
N VAL A 51 4.22 -17.47 0.46
CA VAL A 51 3.11 -16.84 1.18
C VAL A 51 2.25 -17.88 1.89
N GLU A 52 1.70 -17.50 3.04
CA GLU A 52 0.72 -18.28 3.77
C GLU A 52 -0.55 -17.44 4.00
N PRO A 53 -1.75 -18.04 3.98
CA PRO A 53 -2.97 -17.34 4.41
C PRO A 53 -2.82 -16.86 5.85
N VAL A 54 -3.31 -15.64 6.13
CA VAL A 54 -3.38 -15.15 7.51
C VAL A 54 -4.72 -15.60 8.10
N PRO A 55 -4.74 -16.37 9.19
CA PRO A 55 -5.99 -16.79 9.81
C PRO A 55 -6.67 -15.61 10.52
N GLY A 56 -7.98 -15.46 10.33
CA GLY A 56 -8.80 -14.47 11.02
C GLY A 56 -10.11 -14.24 10.26
N ASP A 57 -11.22 -14.20 10.99
CA ASP A 57 -12.55 -14.03 10.38
C ASP A 57 -12.78 -12.58 9.87
N ASP A 58 -12.02 -11.62 10.40
CA ASP A 58 -12.08 -10.20 10.04
C ASP A 58 -11.07 -9.81 8.93
N LEU A 59 -10.35 -10.79 8.37
CA LEU A 59 -9.35 -10.55 7.33
C LEU A 59 -9.92 -10.81 5.94
N LEU A 60 -9.49 -9.99 4.98
CA LEU A 60 -9.84 -10.18 3.58
C LEU A 60 -9.25 -11.50 3.05
N PRO A 61 -9.91 -12.15 2.07
CA PRO A 61 -9.44 -13.40 1.49
C PRO A 61 -8.09 -13.28 0.77
N THR A 62 -7.63 -12.05 0.51
CA THR A 62 -6.36 -11.68 -0.09
C THR A 62 -5.23 -11.51 0.93
N ALA A 63 -5.52 -11.52 2.23
CA ALA A 63 -4.53 -11.36 3.28
C ALA A 63 -3.52 -12.52 3.26
N ARG A 64 -2.24 -12.18 3.06
CA ARG A 64 -1.13 -13.14 3.02
C ARG A 64 0.00 -12.70 3.92
N ARG A 65 0.69 -13.67 4.52
CA ARG A 65 1.94 -13.47 5.24
C ARG A 65 3.11 -13.97 4.38
N LEU A 66 4.11 -13.12 4.18
CA LEU A 66 5.39 -13.55 3.61
C LEU A 66 6.15 -14.45 4.60
N VAL A 67 6.59 -15.62 4.15
CA VAL A 67 7.41 -16.54 4.95
C VAL A 67 8.91 -16.39 4.68
N ARG A 68 9.27 -15.62 3.66
CA ARG A 68 10.65 -15.29 3.28
C ARG A 68 10.73 -13.84 2.79
N PRO A 69 11.89 -13.17 2.91
CA PRO A 69 12.10 -11.85 2.33
C PRO A 69 11.88 -11.86 0.81
N VAL A 70 11.39 -10.73 0.29
CA VAL A 70 11.22 -10.45 -1.13
C VAL A 70 12.39 -9.59 -1.60
N GLY A 71 13.05 -10.01 -2.67
CA GLY A 71 14.13 -9.24 -3.29
C GLY A 71 13.57 -8.19 -4.25
N TRP A 72 14.34 -7.14 -4.51
CA TRP A 72 13.95 -6.09 -5.47
C TRP A 72 13.81 -6.60 -6.90
N ASP A 73 14.47 -7.71 -7.24
CA ASP A 73 14.33 -8.40 -8.52
C ASP A 73 12.93 -9.00 -8.77
N ALA A 74 12.12 -9.12 -7.71
CA ALA A 74 10.74 -9.58 -7.79
C ALA A 74 9.72 -8.42 -7.77
N VAL A 75 10.14 -7.18 -7.58
CA VAL A 75 9.24 -6.02 -7.53
C VAL A 75 8.84 -5.64 -8.95
N ALA A 76 7.53 -5.60 -9.19
CA ALA A 76 6.94 -5.29 -10.48
C ALA A 76 6.54 -3.82 -10.62
N SER A 77 6.15 -3.16 -9.51
CA SER A 77 5.80 -1.74 -9.52
C SER A 77 5.78 -1.13 -8.12
N ILE A 78 5.84 0.20 -8.08
CA ILE A 78 5.70 1.03 -6.88
C ILE A 78 4.52 1.97 -7.09
N HIS A 79 3.68 2.11 -6.06
CA HIS A 79 2.45 2.88 -6.09
C HIS A 79 2.49 3.89 -4.95
N VAL A 80 2.33 5.18 -5.27
CA VAL A 80 2.41 6.28 -4.29
C VAL A 80 1.26 7.26 -4.48
N ASP A 81 0.94 8.02 -3.44
CA ASP A 81 -0.09 9.06 -3.57
C ASP A 81 0.31 10.13 -4.60
N ASP A 82 -0.69 10.73 -5.24
CA ASP A 82 -0.53 12.01 -5.93
C ASP A 82 -0.34 13.14 -4.89
N ASP A 83 0.36 14.20 -5.27
CA ASP A 83 0.54 15.40 -4.45
C ASP A 83 -0.81 16.05 -4.09
N GLU A 84 -1.85 15.86 -4.92
CA GLU A 84 -3.21 16.33 -4.64
C GLU A 84 -3.85 15.70 -3.38
N ALA A 85 -3.43 14.50 -3.00
CA ALA A 85 -3.96 13.79 -1.83
C ALA A 85 -3.40 14.28 -0.49
N LEU A 86 -2.38 15.15 -0.49
CA LEU A 86 -1.64 15.55 0.71
C LEU A 86 -2.51 16.12 1.83
N GLU A 87 -3.50 16.96 1.48
CA GLU A 87 -4.39 17.57 2.48
C GLU A 87 -5.25 16.52 3.19
N ASP A 88 -5.84 15.60 2.42
CA ASP A 88 -6.68 14.55 2.98
C ASP A 88 -5.86 13.49 3.72
N LEU A 89 -4.63 13.18 3.28
CA LEU A 89 -3.69 12.32 4.02
C LEU A 89 -3.40 12.88 5.40
N LEU A 90 -3.07 14.17 5.48
CA LEU A 90 -2.79 14.84 6.76
C LEU A 90 -4.03 14.86 7.67
N ALA A 91 -5.21 15.12 7.10
CA ALA A 91 -6.46 15.08 7.84
C ALA A 91 -6.79 13.68 8.37
N ALA A 92 -6.63 12.65 7.53
CA ALA A 92 -6.86 11.25 7.89
C ALA A 92 -5.88 10.79 8.98
N ILE A 93 -4.59 11.13 8.86
CA ILE A 93 -3.57 10.89 9.90
C ILE A 93 -3.93 11.62 11.20
N GLY A 94 -4.53 12.80 11.10
CA GLY A 94 -5.08 13.57 12.23
C GLY A 94 -6.35 12.97 12.85
N GLY A 95 -6.92 11.91 12.28
CA GLY A 95 -8.10 11.21 12.77
C GLY A 95 -9.42 11.61 12.11
N ASP A 96 -9.39 12.29 10.95
CA ASP A 96 -10.61 12.54 10.16
C ASP A 96 -11.00 11.29 9.35
N GLU A 97 -12.05 10.61 9.79
CA GLU A 97 -12.58 9.41 9.13
C GLU A 97 -13.10 9.69 7.72
N GLN A 98 -13.65 10.88 7.43
CA GLN A 98 -14.12 11.21 6.08
C GLN A 98 -12.95 11.46 5.13
N ALA A 99 -11.85 12.01 5.64
CA ALA A 99 -10.62 12.14 4.86
C ALA A 99 -9.99 10.77 4.58
N PHE A 100 -10.07 9.83 5.54
CA PHE A 100 -9.63 8.45 5.33
C PHE A 100 -10.37 7.82 4.15
N GLU A 101 -11.70 7.89 4.11
CA GLU A 101 -12.50 7.33 3.02
C GLU A 101 -12.17 7.99 1.66
N ARG A 102 -11.97 9.31 1.63
CA ARG A 102 -11.54 10.00 0.39
C ARG A 102 -10.19 9.47 -0.10
N VAL A 103 -9.21 9.37 0.78
CA VAL A 103 -7.87 8.83 0.44
C VAL A 103 -7.93 7.36 0.02
N ALA A 104 -8.82 6.57 0.63
CA ALA A 104 -9.01 5.17 0.26
C ALA A 104 -9.60 5.00 -1.15
N ASP A 105 -10.45 5.94 -1.58
CA ASP A 105 -11.03 5.97 -2.93
C ASP A 105 -10.09 6.55 -4.00
N GLU A 106 -9.03 7.27 -3.61
CA GLU A 106 -8.04 7.81 -4.55
C GLU A 106 -7.09 6.74 -5.09
N ASP A 107 -6.92 6.72 -6.41
CA ASP A 107 -5.97 5.85 -7.10
C ASP A 107 -4.52 6.28 -6.79
N LEU A 108 -3.65 5.29 -6.56
CA LEU A 108 -2.23 5.53 -6.43
C LEU A 108 -1.56 5.64 -7.80
N MET A 109 -0.59 6.55 -7.89
CA MET A 109 0.25 6.73 -9.05
C MET A 109 1.20 5.56 -9.23
N TRP A 110 1.16 4.93 -10.41
CA TRP A 110 2.00 3.80 -10.78
C TRP A 110 3.36 4.25 -11.29
N TYR A 111 4.42 3.61 -10.79
CA TYR A 111 5.80 3.79 -11.23
C TYR A 111 6.47 2.44 -11.46
N ASP A 112 7.39 2.41 -12.42
CA ASP A 112 8.24 1.25 -12.65
C ASP A 112 9.26 1.11 -11.50
N VAL A 113 9.73 -0.11 -11.25
CA VAL A 113 10.77 -0.36 -10.24
C VAL A 113 12.09 0.35 -10.57
N GLU A 114 12.36 0.60 -11.85
CA GLU A 114 13.54 1.35 -12.31
C GLU A 114 13.51 2.82 -11.85
N GLU A 115 12.33 3.39 -11.62
CA GLU A 115 12.14 4.80 -11.19
C GLU A 115 12.33 4.99 -9.67
N ARG A 116 12.68 3.93 -8.93
CA ARG A 116 12.85 3.98 -7.47
C ARG A 116 13.82 5.06 -7.01
N GLU A 117 14.93 5.27 -7.74
CA GLU A 117 15.91 6.30 -7.36
C GLU A 117 15.35 7.71 -7.54
N ASP A 118 14.53 7.93 -8.58
CA ASP A 118 13.85 9.20 -8.83
C ASP A 118 12.77 9.47 -7.79
N LEU A 119 11.98 8.45 -7.40
CA LEU A 119 11.01 8.56 -6.31
C LEU A 119 11.69 8.92 -4.98
N ILE A 120 12.83 8.29 -4.67
CA ILE A 120 13.61 8.64 -3.48
C ILE A 120 14.11 10.08 -3.57
N ALA A 121 14.53 10.56 -4.73
CA ALA A 121 14.97 11.94 -4.90
C ALA A 121 13.81 12.96 -4.82
N TYR A 122 12.61 12.57 -5.27
CA TYR A 122 11.42 13.41 -5.26
C TYR A 122 10.84 13.56 -3.84
N PHE A 123 10.78 12.46 -3.09
CA PHE A 123 10.15 12.42 -1.77
C PHE A 123 11.14 12.37 -0.59
N GLY A 124 12.43 12.13 -0.80
CA GLY A 124 13.47 12.06 0.26
C GLY A 124 14.02 13.42 0.68
#